data_AF-A0A819WA40-F1
#
_entry.id   AF-A0A819WA40-F1
#
_cell.length_a   1.000
_cell.length_b   1.000
_cell.length_c   1.000
_cell.angle_alpha   90.00
_cell.angle_beta   90.00
_cell.angle_gamma   90.00
#
_symmetry.space_group_name_H-M   'P 1'
#
loop_
_entity.id
_entity.type
_entity.pdbx_description
1 polymer ?
#
loop_
_entity_poly.entity_id
_entity_poly.type
_entity_poly.pdbx_seq_one_letter_code
_entity_poly.pdbx_strand_id
1 'polypeptide(L)'
;SNSNAVQGQIRQTKNIDATIVHRSDIVKGFNISLSRFHHQLATTSIKGRLTTKADVEMQEEIEAKETAEREKQARKEEEANIAKKKLIRQESELQPQQIDDLLHAIDSLDEDRLKEMHAEFLELCADGQMTREIFFNAFRNLYPKGKVNNYCRYAFPVFDQDSTGALNFTEYVTAMHAHESDDLEDSLGLAFDVFDYDKSGTIDQKEILHMITSTNELLGKSQDLPTAKNLAKKILDFCDKKRNGKITKEEFLNGCKNKKEYYEMLIPNSENIATALDPNYEGELEYGKKSGKGIYTWTDGRRYEGQWKDDVRHGNGIETLVNGEQYEGEWKDDKKNGKGVQLLSDGMRFEGDWKDDKKNGKGFYIWSDGRRFEGEWKDDKQNAKGIHTWPDGRQYEGALKDDLKDGNGIETLPDGERYEGTWKNDKKDGKGVQTTANGDRYDGEWKDDKKNGKGVCIWSDGRRYEGDWKDDKRNGKGVSSWPAGDQYEGDWKDDKITGKGVYIWPNGDRYDGDWKDTKKNGKGIFTSTDGCRILTEFNMSKHN
;
A
#
# COMPACT_ATOMS: atom_id res chain seq x y z
N SER A 1 29.14 -52.08 -9.10
CA SER A 1 28.01 -52.73 -9.79
C SER A 1 27.11 -51.62 -10.31
N ASN A 2 27.26 -51.18 -11.56
CA ASN A 2 26.57 -51.73 -12.73
C ASN A 2 25.10 -52.03 -12.42
N SER A 3 24.10 -51.62 -13.18
CA SER A 3 23.98 -50.97 -14.48
C SER A 3 22.47 -51.00 -14.74
N ASN A 4 21.89 -49.98 -15.36
CA ASN A 4 20.92 -50.20 -16.43
C ASN A 4 20.66 -48.89 -17.15
N ALA A 5 21.24 -48.86 -18.35
CA ALA A 5 21.08 -47.83 -19.34
C ALA A 5 20.25 -48.43 -20.49
N VAL A 6 19.39 -47.58 -21.07
CA VAL A 6 18.97 -47.55 -22.49
C VAL A 6 17.94 -48.56 -22.99
N GLN A 7 16.75 -48.03 -23.33
CA GLN A 7 16.09 -48.02 -24.66
C GLN A 7 14.70 -47.35 -24.47
N GLY A 8 14.21 -46.38 -25.26
CA GLY A 8 14.64 -45.79 -26.52
C GLY A 8 13.90 -44.47 -26.79
N GLN A 9 14.25 -43.86 -27.93
CA GLN A 9 13.95 -42.50 -28.39
C GLN A 9 12.47 -42.25 -28.78
N ILE A 10 12.20 -40.96 -29.04
CA ILE A 10 11.15 -40.35 -29.89
C ILE A 10 9.99 -39.68 -29.13
N ARG A 11 10.15 -38.38 -28.87
CA ARG A 11 9.24 -37.30 -29.32
C ARG A 11 9.75 -35.91 -28.88
N GLN A 12 10.56 -35.30 -29.75
CA GLN A 12 10.59 -33.84 -29.92
C GLN A 12 9.32 -33.40 -30.69
N THR A 13 9.03 -32.10 -30.62
CA THR A 13 7.96 -31.32 -31.28
C THR A 13 6.64 -31.17 -30.51
N LYS A 14 6.51 -30.01 -29.83
CA LYS A 14 5.38 -29.06 -29.90
C LYS A 14 5.52 -28.01 -28.79
N ASN A 15 6.12 -26.87 -29.14
CA ASN A 15 5.88 -25.57 -28.50
C ASN A 15 6.48 -24.43 -29.37
N ILE A 16 6.23 -24.52 -30.67
CA ILE A 16 6.39 -23.41 -31.61
C ILE A 16 4.96 -23.12 -32.05
N ASP A 17 4.29 -22.18 -31.39
CA ASP A 17 3.03 -21.58 -31.89
C ASP A 17 2.51 -20.37 -31.06
N ALA A 18 3.15 -20.00 -29.94
CA ALA A 18 2.75 -18.81 -29.17
C ALA A 18 3.51 -17.52 -29.58
N THR A 19 4.68 -17.64 -30.21
CA THR A 19 5.55 -16.50 -30.54
C THR A 19 5.17 -15.78 -31.85
N ILE A 20 4.42 -16.44 -32.74
CA ILE A 20 4.05 -15.90 -34.06
C ILE A 20 2.81 -14.98 -33.94
N VAL A 21 1.95 -15.18 -32.94
CA VAL A 21 0.67 -14.46 -32.82
C VAL A 21 0.85 -12.99 -32.41
N HIS A 22 1.82 -12.67 -31.55
CA HIS A 22 2.05 -11.31 -31.06
C HIS A 22 2.92 -10.42 -31.97
N ARG A 23 3.61 -11.00 -32.97
CA ARG A 23 4.44 -10.25 -33.93
C ARG A 23 3.63 -9.58 -35.05
N SER A 24 2.39 -10.05 -35.29
CA SER A 24 1.43 -9.44 -36.25
C SER A 24 0.71 -8.19 -35.73
N ASP A 25 0.86 -7.86 -34.44
CA ASP A 25 0.08 -6.80 -33.79
C ASP A 25 0.65 -5.40 -34.05
N ILE A 26 1.91 -5.28 -34.48
CA ILE A 26 2.58 -4.01 -34.82
C ILE A 26 1.99 -3.42 -36.12
N VAL A 27 1.78 -4.25 -37.13
CA VAL A 27 1.16 -3.86 -38.42
C VAL A 27 -0.36 -3.67 -38.26
N LYS A 28 -1.01 -4.44 -37.38
CA LYS A 28 -2.43 -4.26 -37.04
C LYS A 28 -2.68 -2.99 -36.21
N GLY A 29 -1.78 -2.63 -35.30
CA GLY A 29 -1.82 -1.37 -34.55
C GLY A 29 -1.70 -0.14 -35.44
N PHE A 30 -0.88 -0.24 -36.50
CA PHE A 30 -0.76 0.77 -37.56
C PHE A 30 -2.09 1.01 -38.31
N ASN A 31 -2.83 -0.06 -38.63
CA ASN A 31 -4.08 0.03 -39.40
C ASN A 31 -5.33 0.39 -38.56
N ILE A 32 -5.37 0.07 -37.25
CA ILE A 32 -6.53 0.35 -36.37
C ILE A 32 -6.57 1.82 -35.92
N SER A 33 -5.43 2.52 -35.86
CA SER A 33 -5.35 3.91 -35.39
C SER A 33 -5.84 4.94 -36.44
N LEU A 34 -5.64 4.66 -37.74
CA LEU A 34 -6.08 5.55 -38.81
C LEU A 34 -7.62 5.67 -38.89
N SER A 35 -8.35 4.59 -38.60
CA SER A 35 -9.83 4.59 -38.65
C SER A 35 -10.47 5.33 -37.47
N ARG A 36 -9.81 5.37 -36.29
CA ARG A 36 -10.32 6.09 -35.10
C ARG A 36 -10.11 7.60 -35.16
N PHE A 37 -9.05 8.07 -35.84
CA PHE A 37 -8.76 9.50 -35.95
C PHE A 37 -9.81 10.27 -36.78
N HIS A 38 -10.41 9.62 -37.78
CA HIS A 38 -11.53 10.20 -38.55
C HIS A 38 -12.83 10.33 -37.74
N HIS A 39 -13.02 9.52 -36.69
CA HIS A 39 -14.25 9.58 -35.88
C HIS A 39 -14.24 10.70 -34.83
N GLN A 40 -13.06 11.15 -34.40
CA GLN A 40 -12.91 12.02 -33.21
C GLN A 40 -12.96 13.53 -33.50
N LEU A 41 -12.93 13.95 -34.76
CA LEU A 41 -13.05 15.36 -35.15
C LEU A 41 -14.51 15.87 -35.22
N ALA A 42 -15.50 15.04 -34.92
CA ALA A 42 -16.93 15.34 -35.12
C ALA A 42 -17.69 15.91 -33.91
N THR A 43 -17.05 16.22 -32.77
CA THR A 43 -17.78 16.59 -31.53
C THR A 43 -17.36 17.91 -30.88
N THR A 44 -16.79 18.85 -31.63
CA THR A 44 -16.46 20.18 -31.08
C THR A 44 -16.96 21.31 -31.97
N SER A 45 -17.66 22.26 -31.34
CA SER A 45 -18.32 23.46 -31.90
C SER A 45 -19.78 23.18 -32.34
N ILE A 46 -20.83 23.83 -31.84
CA ILE A 46 -21.01 25.25 -31.49
C ILE A 46 -22.07 25.37 -30.36
N LYS A 47 -21.75 25.99 -29.22
CA LYS A 47 -22.76 26.49 -28.25
C LYS A 47 -22.99 27.99 -28.50
N GLY A 48 -24.07 28.32 -29.21
CA GLY A 48 -24.57 29.68 -29.41
C GLY A 48 -26.07 29.73 -29.14
N ARG A 49 -26.51 30.70 -28.32
CA ARG A 49 -27.89 30.94 -27.87
C ARG A 49 -28.96 30.76 -28.96
N LEU A 50 -30.03 30.02 -28.64
CA LEU A 50 -31.30 30.04 -29.36
C LEU A 50 -32.47 30.14 -28.38
N THR A 51 -33.50 30.89 -28.79
CA THR A 51 -34.56 31.39 -27.92
C THR A 51 -35.92 30.74 -28.12
N THR A 52 -36.07 29.73 -28.99
CA THR A 52 -37.31 28.94 -29.09
C THR A 52 -37.07 27.47 -29.46
N LYS A 53 -38.02 26.58 -29.12
CA LYS A 53 -37.96 25.13 -29.40
C LYS A 53 -37.88 24.78 -30.89
N ALA A 54 -38.46 25.61 -31.75
CA ALA A 54 -38.42 25.43 -33.20
C ALA A 54 -37.02 25.65 -33.80
N ASP A 55 -36.20 26.52 -33.18
CA ASP A 55 -34.85 26.81 -33.67
C ASP A 55 -33.89 25.64 -33.41
N VAL A 56 -34.11 24.87 -32.33
CA VAL A 56 -33.32 23.69 -31.98
C VAL A 56 -33.63 22.52 -32.92
N GLU A 57 -34.91 22.26 -33.19
CA GLU A 57 -35.34 21.17 -34.08
C GLU A 57 -34.86 21.39 -35.53
N MET A 58 -34.82 22.64 -36.00
CA MET A 58 -34.30 22.96 -37.34
C MET A 58 -32.77 22.81 -37.43
N GLN A 59 -32.03 23.10 -36.36
CA GLN A 59 -30.58 22.91 -36.32
C GLN A 59 -30.19 21.42 -36.30
N GLU A 60 -30.90 20.59 -35.53
CA GLU A 60 -30.65 19.14 -35.49
C GLU A 60 -30.86 18.50 -36.87
N GLU A 61 -31.85 18.97 -37.65
CA GLU A 61 -32.12 18.46 -39.00
C GLU A 61 -31.06 18.91 -40.04
N ILE A 62 -30.49 20.11 -39.87
CA ILE A 62 -29.38 20.61 -40.70
C ILE A 62 -28.09 19.86 -40.36
N GLU A 63 -27.78 19.68 -39.07
CA GLU A 63 -26.60 18.92 -38.63
C GLU A 63 -26.67 17.47 -39.08
N ALA A 64 -27.84 16.84 -39.05
CA ALA A 64 -28.03 15.47 -39.55
C ALA A 64 -27.77 15.37 -41.07
N LYS A 65 -28.21 16.35 -41.86
CA LYS A 65 -27.97 16.39 -43.31
C LYS A 65 -26.50 16.65 -43.65
N GLU A 66 -25.86 17.60 -42.96
CA GLU A 66 -24.44 17.89 -43.16
C GLU A 66 -23.55 16.70 -42.75
N THR A 67 -23.91 16.00 -41.67
CA THR A 67 -23.20 14.80 -41.22
C THR A 67 -23.33 13.68 -42.25
N ALA A 68 -24.53 13.42 -42.77
CA ALA A 68 -24.76 12.41 -43.80
C ALA A 68 -24.02 12.73 -45.11
N GLU A 69 -23.91 14.00 -45.49
CA GLU A 69 -23.20 14.42 -46.69
C GLU A 69 -21.67 14.31 -46.53
N ARG A 70 -21.14 14.64 -45.34
CA ARG A 70 -19.73 14.41 -44.99
C ARG A 70 -19.36 12.92 -44.97
N GLU A 71 -20.21 12.07 -44.40
CA GLU A 71 -19.99 10.61 -44.42
C GLU A 71 -20.00 10.06 -45.85
N LYS A 72 -20.86 10.58 -46.72
CA LYS A 72 -20.91 10.19 -48.13
C LYS A 72 -19.67 10.63 -48.90
N GLN A 73 -19.11 11.79 -48.57
CA GLN A 73 -17.86 12.28 -49.13
C GLN A 73 -16.65 11.48 -48.64
N ALA A 74 -16.61 11.14 -47.34
CA ALA A 74 -15.58 10.30 -46.75
C ALA A 74 -15.56 8.89 -47.40
N ARG A 75 -16.74 8.28 -47.62
CA ARG A 75 -16.82 6.97 -48.32
C ARG A 75 -16.31 7.04 -49.76
N LYS A 76 -16.58 8.14 -50.48
CA LYS A 76 -16.05 8.33 -51.83
C LYS A 76 -14.52 8.52 -51.85
N GLU A 77 -13.97 9.24 -50.88
CA GLU A 77 -12.51 9.37 -50.71
C GLU A 77 -11.86 8.04 -50.32
N GLU A 78 -12.51 7.26 -49.47
CA GLU A 78 -12.04 5.92 -49.08
C GLU A 78 -12.04 4.95 -50.26
N GLU A 79 -13.10 4.93 -51.07
CA GLU A 79 -13.17 4.15 -52.31
C GLU A 79 -12.12 4.60 -53.34
N ALA A 80 -11.89 5.92 -53.48
CA ALA A 80 -10.85 6.46 -54.35
C ALA A 80 -9.44 6.11 -53.87
N ASN A 81 -9.20 6.13 -52.55
CA ASN A 81 -7.93 5.69 -51.95
C ASN A 81 -7.71 4.19 -52.12
N ILE A 82 -8.74 3.36 -51.98
CA ILE A 82 -8.66 1.92 -52.25
C ILE A 82 -8.32 1.66 -53.73
N ALA A 83 -8.94 2.40 -54.65
CA ALA A 83 -8.65 2.30 -56.08
C ALA A 83 -7.22 2.73 -56.41
N LYS A 84 -6.73 3.82 -55.80
CA LYS A 84 -5.35 4.31 -55.96
C LYS A 84 -4.33 3.32 -55.37
N LYS A 85 -4.61 2.73 -54.21
CA LYS A 85 -3.80 1.65 -53.58
C LYS A 85 -3.74 0.39 -54.46
N LYS A 86 -4.82 0.06 -55.15
CA LYS A 86 -4.88 -1.09 -56.07
C LYS A 86 -4.07 -0.87 -57.35
N LEU A 87 -3.99 0.38 -57.82
CA LEU A 87 -3.16 0.78 -58.96
C LEU A 87 -1.67 0.79 -58.60
N ILE A 88 -1.29 1.31 -57.43
CA ILE A 88 0.09 1.31 -56.93
C ILE A 88 0.62 -0.12 -56.74
N ARG A 89 -0.19 -1.03 -56.21
CA ARG A 89 0.14 -2.47 -56.09
C ARG A 89 0.44 -3.17 -57.43
N GLN A 90 -0.01 -2.62 -58.56
CA GLN A 90 0.24 -3.20 -59.89
C GLN A 90 1.49 -2.65 -60.59
N GLU A 91 2.10 -1.57 -60.11
CA GLU A 91 3.22 -0.88 -60.79
C GLU A 91 4.57 -0.95 -60.06
N SER A 92 4.66 -1.57 -58.87
CA SER A 92 5.89 -1.60 -58.06
C SER A 92 6.37 -3.04 -57.78
N GLU A 93 6.84 -3.74 -58.80
CA GLU A 93 7.57 -5.00 -58.59
C GLU A 93 9.03 -4.69 -58.18
N LEU A 94 9.48 -5.28 -57.07
CA LEU A 94 10.88 -5.27 -56.66
C LEU A 94 11.76 -5.80 -57.79
N GLN A 95 12.84 -5.09 -58.09
CA GLN A 95 13.77 -5.57 -59.12
C GLN A 95 14.48 -6.84 -58.64
N PRO A 96 14.63 -7.88 -59.48
CA PRO A 96 15.26 -9.14 -59.08
C PRO A 96 16.67 -8.96 -58.48
N GLN A 97 17.44 -8.00 -58.97
CA GLN A 97 18.76 -7.69 -58.44
C GLN A 97 18.71 -7.14 -57.00
N GLN A 98 17.73 -6.27 -56.72
CA GLN A 98 17.56 -5.68 -55.38
C GLN A 98 17.12 -6.72 -54.35
N ILE A 99 16.36 -7.74 -54.77
CA ILE A 99 16.01 -8.90 -53.95
C ILE A 99 17.27 -9.70 -53.62
N ASP A 100 18.07 -10.03 -54.64
CA ASP A 100 19.29 -10.83 -54.47
C ASP A 100 20.32 -10.12 -53.56
N ASP A 101 20.50 -8.81 -53.75
CA ASP A 101 21.40 -7.99 -52.93
C ASP A 101 20.96 -7.96 -51.45
N LEU A 102 19.65 -7.82 -51.18
CA LEU A 102 19.11 -7.77 -49.81
C LEU A 102 19.13 -9.14 -49.13
N LEU A 103 18.83 -10.23 -49.84
CA LEU A 103 18.90 -11.58 -49.31
C LEU A 103 20.35 -12.02 -49.05
N HIS A 104 21.32 -11.53 -49.82
CA HIS A 104 22.74 -11.75 -49.56
C HIS A 104 23.25 -10.89 -48.40
N ALA A 105 22.72 -9.69 -48.21
CA ALA A 105 23.13 -8.80 -47.12
C ALA A 105 22.54 -9.21 -45.76
N ILE A 106 21.38 -9.88 -45.76
CA ILE A 106 20.62 -10.20 -44.56
C ILE A 106 20.22 -11.68 -44.57
N ASP A 107 21.09 -12.52 -43.98
CA ASP A 107 20.94 -13.98 -43.98
C ASP A 107 19.63 -14.48 -43.31
N SER A 108 18.99 -13.66 -42.47
CA SER A 108 17.76 -14.01 -41.77
C SER A 108 16.48 -13.67 -42.53
N LEU A 109 16.56 -12.99 -43.68
CA LEU A 109 15.39 -12.65 -44.49
C LEU A 109 15.14 -13.70 -45.58
N ASP A 110 13.88 -14.01 -45.82
CA ASP A 110 13.45 -14.76 -47.00
C ASP A 110 12.71 -13.86 -48.00
N GLU A 111 12.59 -14.34 -49.23
CA GLU A 111 12.01 -13.58 -50.34
C GLU A 111 10.53 -13.21 -50.10
N ASP A 112 9.78 -14.06 -49.40
CA ASP A 112 8.37 -13.84 -49.11
C ASP A 112 8.19 -12.72 -48.08
N ARG A 113 9.01 -12.70 -47.02
CA ARG A 113 9.05 -11.62 -46.04
C ARG A 113 9.51 -10.30 -46.65
N LEU A 114 10.50 -10.34 -47.56
CA LEU A 114 10.97 -9.15 -48.25
C LEU A 114 9.86 -8.51 -49.10
N LYS A 115 9.07 -9.33 -49.81
CA LYS A 115 7.91 -8.87 -50.59
C LYS A 115 6.79 -8.31 -49.70
N GLU A 116 6.58 -8.90 -48.53
CA GLU A 116 5.62 -8.39 -47.53
C GLU A 116 6.06 -7.01 -47.01
N MET A 117 7.32 -6.87 -46.59
CA MET A 117 7.89 -5.59 -46.14
C MET A 117 7.84 -4.52 -47.23
N HIS A 118 8.02 -4.90 -48.50
CA HIS A 118 7.88 -3.99 -49.64
C HIS A 118 6.45 -3.50 -49.82
N ALA A 119 5.47 -4.40 -49.68
CA ALA A 119 4.07 -4.02 -49.73
C ALA A 119 3.70 -3.08 -48.57
N GLU A 120 4.19 -3.35 -47.37
CA GLU A 120 4.00 -2.48 -46.19
C GLU A 120 4.67 -1.11 -46.38
N PHE A 121 5.90 -1.09 -46.89
CA PHE A 121 6.64 0.14 -47.21
C PHE A 121 5.90 1.03 -48.21
N LEU A 122 5.32 0.43 -49.26
CA LEU A 122 4.54 1.17 -50.26
C LEU A 122 3.16 1.61 -49.76
N GLU A 123 2.58 0.91 -48.79
CA GLU A 123 1.38 1.38 -48.09
C GLU A 123 1.67 2.64 -47.26
N LEU A 124 2.89 2.78 -46.74
CA LEU A 124 3.36 3.96 -46.01
C LEU A 124 3.84 5.07 -46.95
N CYS A 125 4.49 4.71 -48.06
CA CYS A 125 5.21 5.60 -48.97
C CYS A 125 4.91 5.23 -50.43
N ALA A 126 3.79 5.75 -50.96
CA ALA A 126 3.29 5.42 -52.29
C ALA A 126 4.26 5.78 -53.45
N ASP A 127 5.21 6.69 -53.21
CA ASP A 127 6.26 7.10 -54.15
C ASP A 127 7.58 6.32 -53.96
N GLY A 128 7.60 5.33 -53.07
CA GLY A 128 8.78 4.53 -52.76
C GLY A 128 9.84 5.28 -51.96
N GLN A 129 9.49 6.42 -51.36
CA GLN A 129 10.42 7.29 -50.61
C GLN A 129 9.84 7.60 -49.23
N MET A 130 10.47 7.08 -48.18
CA MET A 130 10.06 7.38 -46.81
C MET A 130 10.66 8.69 -46.34
N THR A 131 9.90 9.78 -46.52
CA THR A 131 10.29 11.10 -46.05
C THR A 131 10.42 11.14 -44.52
N ARG A 132 11.20 12.12 -44.02
CA ARG A 132 11.35 12.36 -42.58
C ARG A 132 10.01 12.52 -41.86
N GLU A 133 9.01 13.10 -42.50
CA GLU A 133 7.67 13.29 -41.92
C GLU A 133 6.93 11.96 -41.74
N ILE A 134 7.02 11.06 -42.73
CA ILE A 134 6.40 9.73 -42.65
C ILE A 134 7.09 8.89 -41.57
N PHE A 135 8.43 8.90 -41.55
CA PHE A 135 9.22 8.25 -40.50
C PHE A 135 8.91 8.79 -39.11
N PHE A 136 8.82 10.11 -38.97
CA PHE A 136 8.46 10.77 -37.72
C PHE A 136 7.06 10.38 -37.25
N ASN A 137 6.07 10.38 -38.14
CA ASN A 137 4.69 10.02 -37.80
C ASN A 137 4.58 8.55 -37.39
N ALA A 138 5.36 7.66 -38.00
CA ALA A 138 5.45 6.26 -37.59
C ALA A 138 5.94 6.13 -36.14
N PHE A 139 7.04 6.79 -35.78
CA PHE A 139 7.54 6.79 -34.40
C PHE A 139 6.60 7.51 -33.44
N ARG A 140 5.94 8.61 -33.84
CA ARG A 140 4.96 9.31 -33.00
C ARG A 140 3.77 8.42 -32.62
N ASN A 141 3.33 7.55 -33.53
CA ASN A 141 2.28 6.58 -33.24
C ASN A 141 2.75 5.49 -32.27
N LEU A 142 4.02 5.08 -32.35
CA LEU A 142 4.62 4.11 -31.41
C LEU A 142 4.89 4.73 -30.03
N TYR A 143 5.21 6.02 -29.98
CA TYR A 143 5.59 6.75 -28.76
C TYR A 143 4.71 8.01 -28.54
N PRO A 144 3.40 7.85 -28.30
CA PRO A 144 2.45 8.96 -28.28
C PRO A 144 2.64 9.95 -27.12
N LYS A 145 3.31 9.50 -26.04
CA LYS A 145 3.63 10.31 -24.86
C LYS A 145 5.04 10.94 -24.93
N GLY A 146 5.84 10.60 -25.94
CA GLY A 146 7.23 11.00 -26.08
C GLY A 146 7.45 12.21 -26.97
N LYS A 147 8.56 12.94 -26.75
CA LYS A 147 9.04 13.97 -27.69
C LYS A 147 9.84 13.33 -28.81
N VAL A 148 9.13 12.70 -29.73
CA VAL A 148 9.70 11.93 -30.86
C VAL A 148 10.63 12.75 -31.76
N ASN A 149 10.42 14.08 -31.83
CA ASN A 149 11.12 14.95 -32.77
C ASN A 149 12.64 14.92 -32.58
N ASN A 150 13.09 14.81 -31.34
CA ASN A 150 14.51 14.86 -31.04
C ASN A 150 15.17 13.54 -31.44
N TYR A 151 14.63 12.39 -31.03
CA TYR A 151 15.17 11.09 -31.44
C TYR A 151 15.19 10.88 -32.96
N CYS A 152 14.07 11.14 -33.65
CA CYS A 152 13.99 10.98 -35.10
C CYS A 152 14.91 11.95 -35.87
N ARG A 153 15.29 13.09 -35.29
CA ARG A 153 16.28 14.00 -35.89
C ARG A 153 17.66 13.35 -36.02
N TYR A 154 17.99 12.40 -35.13
CA TYR A 154 19.31 11.76 -35.06
C TYR A 154 19.32 10.37 -35.68
N ALA A 155 18.25 9.60 -35.49
CA ALA A 155 18.16 8.27 -36.07
C ALA A 155 17.99 8.31 -37.60
N PHE A 156 17.24 9.29 -38.13
CA PHE A 156 16.94 9.34 -39.57
C PHE A 156 18.19 9.47 -40.47
N PRO A 157 19.16 10.37 -40.21
CA PRO A 157 20.38 10.50 -41.03
C PRO A 157 21.35 9.30 -40.98
N VAL A 158 21.13 8.36 -40.05
CA VAL A 158 21.94 7.14 -39.94
C VAL A 158 21.46 6.11 -40.95
N PHE A 159 20.15 6.06 -41.18
CA PHE A 159 19.51 5.16 -42.13
C PHE A 159 19.49 5.71 -43.56
N ASP A 160 19.45 7.04 -43.71
CA ASP A 160 19.57 7.76 -44.99
C ASP A 160 21.05 7.79 -45.43
N GLN A 161 21.53 6.65 -45.91
CA GLN A 161 22.94 6.43 -46.25
C GLN A 161 23.35 7.27 -47.46
N ASP A 162 22.44 7.44 -48.42
CA ASP A 162 22.68 8.26 -49.61
C ASP A 162 22.44 9.77 -49.39
N SER A 163 21.95 10.16 -48.21
CA SER A 163 21.70 11.55 -47.79
C SER A 163 20.72 12.29 -48.72
N THR A 164 19.78 11.56 -49.31
CA THR A 164 18.74 12.11 -50.18
C THR A 164 17.63 12.83 -49.41
N GLY A 165 17.55 12.63 -48.08
CA GLY A 165 16.51 13.18 -47.22
C GLY A 165 15.25 12.33 -47.13
N ALA A 166 15.26 11.13 -47.72
CA ALA A 166 14.20 10.13 -47.69
C ALA A 166 14.82 8.72 -47.65
N LEU A 167 14.23 7.80 -46.89
CA LEU A 167 14.70 6.40 -46.91
C LEU A 167 14.13 5.68 -48.12
N ASN A 168 15.00 5.08 -48.92
CA ASN A 168 14.59 4.13 -49.94
C ASN A 168 14.26 2.76 -49.32
N PHE A 169 13.70 1.84 -50.09
CA PHE A 169 13.28 0.53 -49.56
C PHE A 169 14.45 -0.29 -48.97
N THR A 170 15.64 -0.21 -49.59
CA THR A 170 16.84 -0.91 -49.12
C THR A 170 17.29 -0.36 -47.76
N GLU A 171 17.29 0.96 -47.59
CA GLU A 171 17.60 1.63 -46.32
C GLU A 171 16.58 1.31 -45.24
N TYR A 172 15.29 1.26 -45.60
CA TYR A 172 14.21 0.87 -44.70
C TYR A 172 14.35 -0.59 -44.21
N VAL A 173 14.60 -1.54 -45.12
CA VAL A 173 14.80 -2.96 -44.74
C VAL A 173 16.03 -3.12 -43.86
N THR A 174 17.13 -2.42 -44.18
CA THR A 174 18.35 -2.44 -43.37
C THR A 174 18.09 -1.87 -41.96
N ALA A 175 17.33 -0.77 -41.87
CA ALA A 175 16.94 -0.15 -40.61
C ALA A 175 16.05 -1.05 -39.74
N MET A 176 15.06 -1.71 -40.37
CA MET A 176 14.15 -2.64 -39.68
C MET A 176 14.89 -3.90 -39.23
N HIS A 177 15.72 -4.48 -40.10
CA HIS A 177 16.49 -5.68 -39.77
C HIS A 177 17.42 -5.45 -38.58
N ALA A 178 18.13 -4.33 -38.52
CA ALA A 178 19.01 -4.04 -37.39
C ALA A 178 18.26 -3.84 -36.05
N HIS A 179 16.96 -3.51 -36.08
CA HIS A 179 16.07 -3.50 -34.91
C HIS A 179 15.45 -4.88 -34.60
N GLU A 180 15.32 -5.75 -35.59
CA GLU A 180 14.66 -7.07 -35.51
C GLU A 180 15.65 -8.26 -35.44
N SER A 181 16.94 -8.03 -35.66
CA SER A 181 17.99 -9.07 -35.69
C SER A 181 18.29 -9.63 -34.30
N ASP A 182 18.38 -10.95 -34.20
CA ASP A 182 18.90 -11.66 -33.03
C ASP A 182 20.45 -11.62 -32.99
N ASP A 183 21.11 -11.10 -34.04
CA ASP A 183 22.56 -10.91 -34.06
C ASP A 183 22.96 -9.62 -33.33
N LEU A 184 23.50 -9.82 -32.13
CA LEU A 184 23.97 -8.77 -31.25
C LEU A 184 25.04 -7.88 -31.92
N GLU A 185 25.86 -8.41 -32.84
CA GLU A 185 26.95 -7.65 -33.46
C GLU A 185 26.44 -6.63 -34.47
N ASP A 186 25.43 -7.00 -35.27
CA ASP A 186 24.81 -6.12 -36.26
C ASP A 186 23.96 -5.02 -35.59
N SER A 187 23.16 -5.38 -34.59
CA SER A 187 22.39 -4.39 -33.82
C SER A 187 23.31 -3.42 -33.05
N LEU A 188 24.44 -3.90 -32.53
CA LEU A 188 25.43 -3.04 -31.88
C LEU A 188 26.22 -2.19 -32.89
N GLY A 189 26.46 -2.71 -34.10
CA GLY A 189 27.08 -1.98 -35.19
C GLY A 189 26.25 -0.76 -35.58
N LEU A 190 24.94 -0.94 -35.76
CA LEU A 190 24.02 0.16 -36.05
C LEU A 190 23.93 1.14 -34.87
N ALA A 191 23.85 0.63 -33.64
CA ALA A 191 23.81 1.49 -32.47
C ALA A 191 25.05 2.39 -32.37
N PHE A 192 26.22 1.87 -32.72
CA PHE A 192 27.42 2.70 -32.81
C PHE A 192 27.22 3.85 -33.80
N ASP A 193 26.70 3.55 -34.99
CA ASP A 193 26.51 4.54 -36.05
C ASP A 193 25.43 5.58 -35.67
N VAL A 194 24.43 5.21 -34.84
CA VAL A 194 23.45 6.15 -34.26
C VAL A 194 24.08 7.06 -33.20
N PHE A 195 25.05 6.56 -32.44
CA PHE A 195 25.74 7.33 -31.42
C PHE A 195 26.82 8.26 -32.02
N ASP A 196 27.53 7.82 -33.06
CA ASP A 196 28.53 8.60 -33.81
C ASP A 196 27.84 9.61 -34.74
N TYR A 197 27.10 10.54 -34.14
CA TYR A 197 26.26 11.50 -34.85
C TYR A 197 27.06 12.42 -35.77
N ASP A 198 28.30 12.76 -35.39
CA ASP A 198 29.18 13.59 -36.22
C ASP A 198 29.97 12.80 -37.29
N LYS A 199 29.75 11.48 -37.36
CA LYS A 199 30.43 10.52 -38.25
C LYS A 199 31.96 10.59 -38.12
N SER A 200 32.49 10.88 -36.92
CA SER A 200 33.92 10.95 -36.67
C SER A 200 34.58 9.57 -36.59
N GLY A 201 33.79 8.49 -36.55
CA GLY A 201 34.24 7.12 -36.34
C GLY A 201 34.53 6.81 -34.87
N THR A 202 34.15 7.70 -33.95
CA THR A 202 34.36 7.55 -32.50
C THR A 202 33.25 8.23 -31.72
N ILE A 203 32.75 7.58 -30.67
CA ILE A 203 31.71 8.16 -29.80
C ILE A 203 32.34 8.93 -28.64
N ASP A 204 31.97 10.19 -28.45
CA ASP A 204 32.39 11.01 -27.32
C ASP A 204 31.33 11.15 -26.20
N GLN A 205 31.71 11.77 -25.07
CA GLN A 205 30.80 11.92 -23.93
C GLN A 205 29.54 12.75 -24.26
N LYS A 206 29.66 13.74 -25.15
CA LYS A 206 28.53 14.59 -25.55
C LYS A 206 27.55 13.78 -26.36
N GLU A 207 28.02 12.93 -27.26
CA GLU A 207 27.21 12.02 -28.06
C GLU A 207 26.44 11.02 -27.19
N ILE A 208 27.11 10.41 -26.20
CA ILE A 208 26.45 9.51 -25.23
C ILE A 208 25.39 10.26 -24.43
N LEU A 209 25.73 11.44 -23.91
CA LEU A 209 24.78 12.29 -23.17
C LEU A 209 23.57 12.63 -24.04
N HIS A 210 23.82 12.95 -25.30
CA HIS A 210 22.80 13.37 -26.23
C HIS A 210 21.81 12.25 -26.54
N MET A 211 22.32 11.04 -26.74
CA MET A 211 21.50 9.85 -26.93
C MET A 211 20.69 9.51 -25.67
N ILE A 212 21.30 9.54 -24.49
CA ILE A 212 20.57 9.37 -23.23
C ILE A 212 19.44 10.39 -23.11
N THR A 213 19.71 11.67 -23.36
CA THR A 213 18.67 12.71 -23.27
C THR A 213 17.56 12.51 -24.29
N SER A 214 17.90 12.17 -25.54
CA SER A 214 16.93 12.00 -26.62
C SER A 214 16.08 10.75 -26.43
N THR A 215 16.67 9.66 -25.95
CA THR A 215 15.96 8.43 -25.60
C THR A 215 15.04 8.65 -24.40
N ASN A 216 15.46 9.37 -23.37
CA ASN A 216 14.56 9.68 -22.25
C ASN A 216 13.39 10.58 -22.67
N GLU A 217 13.64 11.57 -23.52
CA GLU A 217 12.59 12.41 -24.10
C GLU A 217 11.62 11.60 -24.97
N LEU A 218 12.12 10.65 -25.75
CA LEU A 218 11.30 9.70 -26.52
C LEU A 218 10.44 8.82 -25.60
N LEU A 219 10.98 8.40 -24.46
CA LEU A 219 10.29 7.56 -23.49
C LEU A 219 9.37 8.34 -22.53
N GLY A 220 9.33 9.67 -22.63
CA GLY A 220 8.59 10.52 -21.70
C GLY A 220 9.14 10.54 -20.27
N LYS A 221 10.40 10.11 -20.07
CA LYS A 221 11.06 10.08 -18.76
C LYS A 221 11.57 11.48 -18.40
N SER A 222 11.23 11.96 -17.21
CA SER A 222 11.84 13.18 -16.66
C SER A 222 13.19 12.84 -16.02
N GLN A 223 14.30 13.03 -16.74
CA GLN A 223 15.64 12.91 -16.17
C GLN A 223 16.29 14.28 -16.02
N ASP A 224 16.88 14.57 -14.87
CA ASP A 224 17.66 15.78 -14.67
C ASP A 224 19.01 15.68 -15.41
N LEU A 225 19.43 16.79 -16.01
CA LEU A 225 20.65 16.87 -16.82
C LEU A 225 21.94 16.45 -16.07
N PRO A 226 22.12 16.74 -14.75
CA PRO A 226 23.23 16.20 -13.96
C PRO A 226 23.29 14.67 -13.93
N THR A 227 22.16 14.00 -13.73
CA THR A 227 22.06 12.53 -13.73
C THR A 227 22.41 11.94 -15.09
N ALA A 228 21.87 12.52 -16.17
CA ALA A 228 22.21 12.09 -17.54
C ALA A 228 23.72 12.28 -17.85
N LYS A 229 24.32 13.39 -17.39
CA LYS A 229 25.77 13.66 -17.52
C LYS A 229 26.63 12.65 -16.77
N ASN A 230 26.23 12.29 -15.55
CA ASN A 230 26.93 11.30 -14.75
C ASN A 230 26.85 9.91 -15.38
N LEU A 231 25.69 9.56 -15.94
CA LEU A 231 25.51 8.30 -16.66
C LEU A 231 26.36 8.25 -17.93
N ALA A 232 26.34 9.30 -18.75
CA ALA A 232 27.18 9.41 -19.94
C ALA A 232 28.67 9.24 -19.61
N LYS A 233 29.11 9.84 -18.51
CA LYS A 233 30.48 9.68 -18.01
C LYS A 233 30.80 8.23 -17.62
N LYS A 234 29.89 7.55 -16.91
CA LYS A 234 30.09 6.15 -16.50
C LYS A 234 30.20 5.21 -17.70
N ILE A 235 29.39 5.44 -18.73
CA ILE A 235 29.43 4.63 -19.97
C ILE A 235 30.73 4.88 -20.72
N LEU A 236 31.15 6.15 -20.83
CA LEU A 236 32.45 6.51 -21.38
C LEU A 236 33.60 5.82 -20.64
N ASP A 237 33.66 5.98 -19.32
CA ASP A 237 34.71 5.40 -18.46
C ASP A 237 34.75 3.86 -18.54
N PHE A 238 33.62 3.22 -18.87
CA PHE A 238 33.51 1.77 -18.99
C PHE A 238 33.97 1.25 -20.36
N CYS A 239 33.56 1.92 -21.45
CA CYS A 239 33.87 1.48 -22.81
C CYS A 239 35.23 1.96 -23.32
N ASP A 240 35.67 3.16 -22.93
CA ASP A 240 36.94 3.77 -23.35
C ASP A 240 38.14 3.13 -22.60
N LYS A 241 38.58 1.97 -23.10
CA LYS A 241 39.73 1.24 -22.55
C LYS A 241 41.03 2.01 -22.71
N LYS A 242 41.16 2.82 -23.76
CA LYS A 242 42.34 3.63 -24.07
C LYS A 242 42.41 4.92 -23.24
N ARG A 243 41.32 5.30 -22.56
CA ARG A 243 41.19 6.50 -21.72
C ARG A 243 41.52 7.80 -22.47
N ASN A 244 41.12 7.88 -23.73
CA ASN A 244 41.35 9.04 -24.59
C ASN A 244 40.10 9.95 -24.72
N GLY A 245 39.02 9.61 -24.01
CA GLY A 245 37.73 10.31 -24.02
C GLY A 245 36.85 9.96 -25.22
N LYS A 246 37.20 8.92 -25.98
CA LYS A 246 36.53 8.51 -27.22
C LYS A 246 36.39 7.00 -27.30
N ILE A 247 35.22 6.50 -27.69
CA ILE A 247 34.95 5.08 -27.84
C ILE A 247 35.03 4.72 -29.32
N THR A 248 35.93 3.82 -29.69
CA THR A 248 35.96 3.22 -31.04
C THR A 248 34.86 2.17 -31.21
N LYS A 249 34.50 1.83 -32.46
CA LYS A 249 33.51 0.76 -32.74
C LYS A 249 33.84 -0.55 -32.03
N GLU A 250 35.11 -0.96 -32.06
CA GLU A 250 35.59 -2.16 -31.35
C GLU A 250 35.40 -2.05 -29.82
N GLU A 251 35.69 -0.90 -29.21
CA GLU A 251 35.51 -0.66 -27.79
C GLU A 251 34.04 -0.66 -27.39
N PHE A 252 33.18 -0.09 -28.23
CA PHE A 252 31.73 -0.06 -28.04
C PHE A 252 31.14 -1.47 -28.10
N LEU A 253 31.43 -2.22 -29.18
CA LEU A 253 30.97 -3.61 -29.35
C LEU A 253 31.41 -4.48 -28.16
N ASN A 254 32.69 -4.40 -27.77
CA ASN A 254 33.22 -5.16 -26.64
C ASN A 254 32.64 -4.71 -25.30
N GLY A 255 32.41 -3.42 -25.10
CA GLY A 255 31.79 -2.88 -23.88
C GLY A 255 30.38 -3.42 -23.70
N CYS A 256 29.55 -3.29 -24.73
CA CYS A 256 28.15 -3.73 -24.70
C CYS A 256 28.00 -5.26 -24.62
N LYS A 257 28.88 -6.04 -25.28
CA LYS A 257 28.93 -7.51 -25.14
C LYS A 257 29.17 -7.98 -23.69
N ASN A 258 29.89 -7.21 -22.88
CA ASN A 258 30.23 -7.57 -21.49
C ASN A 258 29.21 -7.12 -20.44
N LYS A 259 28.31 -6.19 -20.76
CA LYS A 259 27.25 -5.71 -19.87
C LYS A 259 25.99 -5.33 -20.64
N LYS A 260 25.06 -6.28 -20.71
CA LYS A 260 23.76 -6.14 -21.39
C LYS A 260 22.94 -4.93 -20.88
N GLU A 261 23.04 -4.62 -19.58
CA GLU A 261 22.34 -3.48 -18.96
C GLU A 261 22.68 -2.12 -19.61
N TYR A 262 23.93 -1.89 -20.03
CA TYR A 262 24.30 -0.63 -20.68
C TYR A 262 23.79 -0.56 -22.12
N TYR A 263 23.77 -1.70 -22.82
CA TYR A 263 23.14 -1.79 -24.14
C TYR A 263 21.63 -1.54 -24.07
N GLU A 264 20.93 -2.16 -23.11
CA GLU A 264 19.50 -2.02 -22.88
C GLU A 264 19.09 -0.58 -22.49
N MET A 265 20.01 0.20 -21.92
CA MET A 265 19.83 1.63 -21.62
C MET A 265 20.09 2.56 -22.82
N LEU A 266 20.85 2.10 -23.83
CA LEU A 266 21.33 2.93 -24.93
C LEU A 266 20.49 2.79 -26.20
N ILE A 267 19.89 1.62 -26.44
CA ILE A 267 18.97 1.39 -27.56
C ILE A 267 17.55 1.19 -27.02
N PRO A 268 16.58 2.04 -27.40
CA PRO A 268 15.18 1.78 -27.12
C PRO A 268 14.68 0.63 -28.02
N ASN A 269 14.77 -0.62 -27.55
CA ASN A 269 14.06 -1.75 -28.17
C ASN A 269 12.64 -1.89 -27.58
N SER A 270 11.69 -2.31 -28.43
CA SER A 270 10.25 -2.43 -28.11
C SER A 270 9.98 -3.34 -26.89
N GLU A 271 10.82 -4.36 -26.66
CA GLU A 271 10.77 -5.20 -25.45
C GLU A 271 11.15 -4.43 -24.18
N ASN A 272 12.12 -3.50 -24.24
CA ASN A 272 12.52 -2.68 -23.07
C ASN A 272 11.50 -1.60 -22.72
N ILE A 273 10.62 -1.22 -23.65
CA ILE A 273 9.63 -0.15 -23.46
C ILE A 273 8.38 -0.67 -22.77
N ALA A 274 7.94 -1.88 -23.12
CA ALA A 274 6.85 -2.55 -22.41
C ALA A 274 7.24 -2.94 -20.98
N THR A 275 8.54 -3.17 -20.73
CA THR A 275 9.06 -3.57 -19.41
C THR A 275 9.41 -2.36 -18.52
N ALA A 276 9.77 -1.20 -19.10
CA ALA A 276 10.21 -0.01 -18.35
C ALA A 276 9.08 0.93 -17.89
N LEU A 277 7.87 0.75 -18.39
CA LEU A 277 6.69 1.46 -17.89
C LEU A 277 5.76 0.39 -17.33
N ASP A 278 5.93 0.06 -16.06
CA ASP A 278 4.93 -0.71 -15.33
C ASP A 278 3.60 0.07 -15.45
N PRO A 279 2.61 -0.41 -16.23
CA PRO A 279 1.40 0.36 -16.53
C PRO A 279 0.58 0.63 -15.26
N ASN A 280 0.90 -0.07 -14.18
CA ASN A 280 0.30 0.07 -12.87
C ASN A 280 0.95 1.15 -12.01
N TYR A 281 2.06 1.75 -12.45
CA TYR A 281 2.80 2.77 -11.72
C TYR A 281 2.67 4.15 -12.38
N GLU A 282 2.27 5.13 -11.58
CA GLU A 282 2.23 6.54 -11.94
C GLU A 282 3.07 7.31 -10.91
N GLY A 283 4.28 7.72 -11.27
CA GLY A 283 5.15 8.42 -10.34
C GLY A 283 6.55 8.71 -10.87
N GLU A 284 7.39 9.24 -9.99
CA GLU A 284 8.78 9.56 -10.29
C GLU A 284 9.60 8.26 -10.49
N LEU A 285 10.48 8.27 -11.50
CA LEU A 285 11.39 7.17 -11.79
C LEU A 285 12.84 7.66 -11.75
N GLU A 286 13.73 6.91 -11.10
CA GLU A 286 15.16 7.17 -11.10
C GLU A 286 15.88 5.92 -11.62
N TYR A 287 16.65 6.06 -12.72
CA TYR A 287 17.30 4.94 -13.41
C TYR A 287 16.38 3.75 -13.77
N GLY A 288 15.11 4.03 -14.07
CA GLY A 288 14.13 2.99 -14.40
C GLY A 288 13.48 2.29 -13.19
N LYS A 289 13.81 2.72 -11.97
CA LYS A 289 13.21 2.23 -10.72
C LYS A 289 12.25 3.26 -10.12
N LYS A 290 11.22 2.80 -9.41
CA LYS A 290 10.28 3.65 -8.65
C LYS A 290 11.05 4.43 -7.59
N SER A 291 10.93 5.75 -7.61
CA SER A 291 11.60 6.67 -6.67
C SER A 291 10.67 7.85 -6.36
N GLY A 292 11.02 8.71 -5.41
CA GLY A 292 10.24 9.92 -5.12
C GLY A 292 8.80 9.62 -4.70
N LYS A 293 7.82 10.39 -5.18
CA LYS A 293 6.39 10.11 -4.94
C LYS A 293 5.77 9.39 -6.12
N GLY A 294 4.88 8.44 -5.82
CA GLY A 294 4.13 7.72 -6.86
C GLY A 294 2.96 6.91 -6.33
N ILE A 295 2.10 6.52 -7.26
CA ILE A 295 0.95 5.67 -7.06
C ILE A 295 1.21 4.35 -7.77
N TYR A 296 0.95 3.25 -7.07
CA TYR A 296 0.99 1.91 -7.65
C TYR A 296 -0.33 1.20 -7.44
N THR A 297 -0.88 0.60 -8.50
CA THR A 297 -2.13 -0.14 -8.47
C THR A 297 -1.87 -1.59 -8.89
N TRP A 298 -1.81 -2.52 -7.94
CA TRP A 298 -1.60 -3.93 -8.26
C TRP A 298 -2.77 -4.49 -9.08
N THR A 299 -2.50 -5.55 -9.85
CA THR A 299 -3.50 -6.22 -10.70
C THR A 299 -4.68 -6.81 -9.92
N ASP A 300 -4.51 -7.05 -8.61
CA ASP A 300 -5.58 -7.49 -7.73
C ASP A 300 -6.49 -6.34 -7.24
N GLY A 301 -6.15 -5.09 -7.57
CA GLY A 301 -6.88 -3.89 -7.17
C GLY A 301 -6.35 -3.22 -5.90
N ARG A 302 -5.32 -3.76 -5.23
CA ARG A 302 -4.63 -3.04 -4.15
C ARG A 302 -4.01 -1.76 -4.71
N ARG A 303 -3.90 -0.74 -3.88
CA ARG A 303 -3.31 0.55 -4.25
C ARG A 303 -2.36 1.06 -3.17
N TYR A 304 -1.24 1.63 -3.57
CA TYR A 304 -0.34 2.36 -2.69
C TYR A 304 -0.08 3.74 -3.26
N GLU A 305 -0.16 4.76 -2.43
CA GLU A 305 0.17 6.14 -2.76
C GLU A 305 1.15 6.66 -1.72
N GLY A 306 2.37 6.97 -2.14
CA GLY A 306 3.37 7.38 -1.17
C GLY A 306 4.76 7.51 -1.76
N GLN A 307 5.75 7.52 -0.88
CA GLN A 307 7.13 7.62 -1.27
C GLN A 307 7.71 6.25 -1.66
N TRP A 308 8.64 6.26 -2.60
CA TRP A 308 9.34 5.11 -3.17
C TRP A 308 10.84 5.36 -3.17
N LYS A 309 11.62 4.28 -3.10
CA LYS A 309 13.06 4.31 -3.26
C LYS A 309 13.51 2.97 -3.82
N ASP A 310 14.20 2.97 -4.96
CA ASP A 310 14.76 1.74 -5.56
C ASP A 310 13.73 0.59 -5.69
N ASP A 311 12.53 0.89 -6.19
CA ASP A 311 11.39 -0.04 -6.35
C ASP A 311 10.68 -0.50 -5.07
N VAL A 312 11.12 -0.06 -3.89
CA VAL A 312 10.48 -0.40 -2.60
C VAL A 312 9.74 0.80 -2.01
N ARG A 313 8.64 0.54 -1.31
CA ARG A 313 7.91 1.56 -0.55
C ARG A 313 8.78 2.06 0.61
N HIS A 314 8.81 3.38 0.78
CA HIS A 314 9.66 4.05 1.77
C HIS A 314 8.99 5.34 2.24
N GLY A 315 9.45 5.95 3.32
CA GLY A 315 8.94 7.25 3.78
C GLY A 315 7.47 7.18 4.19
N ASN A 316 6.66 8.18 3.86
CA ASN A 316 5.24 8.18 4.18
C ASN A 316 4.40 7.68 3.00
N GLY A 317 3.36 6.92 3.29
CA GLY A 317 2.45 6.41 2.26
C GLY A 317 1.18 5.77 2.82
N ILE A 318 0.21 5.65 1.93
CA ILE A 318 -1.11 5.08 2.17
C ILE A 318 -1.26 3.82 1.30
N GLU A 319 -1.44 2.68 1.94
CA GLU A 319 -1.87 1.44 1.29
C GLU A 319 -3.38 1.28 1.47
N THR A 320 -4.08 0.94 0.40
CA THR A 320 -5.51 0.57 0.40
C THR A 320 -5.66 -0.80 -0.22
N LEU A 321 -6.20 -1.74 0.54
CA LEU A 321 -6.49 -3.10 0.11
C LEU A 321 -7.86 -3.17 -0.58
N VAL A 322 -8.08 -4.23 -1.35
CA VAL A 322 -9.31 -4.44 -2.16
C VAL A 322 -10.57 -4.50 -1.28
N ASN A 323 -10.43 -5.02 -0.06
CA ASN A 323 -11.51 -5.09 0.93
C ASN A 323 -11.76 -3.76 1.67
N GLY A 324 -11.09 -2.68 1.28
CA GLY A 324 -11.20 -1.36 1.90
C GLY A 324 -10.34 -1.16 3.14
N GLU A 325 -9.54 -2.15 3.56
CA GLU A 325 -8.58 -1.97 4.65
C GLU A 325 -7.49 -1.00 4.23
N GLN A 326 -7.04 -0.18 5.18
CA GLN A 326 -6.08 0.87 4.91
C GLN A 326 -4.95 0.88 5.93
N TYR A 327 -3.76 1.23 5.47
CA TYR A 327 -2.67 1.65 6.33
C TYR A 327 -2.13 2.98 5.84
N GLU A 328 -2.05 3.96 6.72
CA GLU A 328 -1.44 5.26 6.49
C GLU A 328 -0.31 5.45 7.49
N GLY A 329 0.91 5.67 7.03
CA GLY A 329 2.02 5.91 7.94
C GLY A 329 3.39 5.82 7.30
N GLU A 330 4.37 5.61 8.14
CA GLU A 330 5.76 5.45 7.73
C GLU A 330 6.02 4.02 7.20
N TRP A 331 6.91 3.95 6.22
CA TRP A 331 7.32 2.77 5.46
C TRP A 331 8.84 2.74 5.36
N LYS A 332 9.40 1.54 5.44
CA LYS A 332 10.82 1.30 5.23
C LYS A 332 11.00 -0.06 4.58
N ASP A 333 11.62 -0.07 3.41
CA ASP A 333 11.99 -1.28 2.68
C ASP A 333 10.79 -2.23 2.50
N ASP A 334 9.68 -1.67 2.00
CA ASP A 334 8.37 -2.32 1.82
C ASP A 334 7.59 -2.71 3.07
N LYS A 335 8.08 -2.37 4.26
CA LYS A 335 7.43 -2.70 5.53
C LYS A 335 6.91 -1.47 6.26
N LYS A 336 5.79 -1.63 6.96
CA LYS A 336 5.26 -0.62 7.90
C LYS A 336 6.28 -0.42 9.02
N ASN A 337 6.61 0.84 9.29
CA ASN A 337 7.60 1.22 10.29
C ASN A 337 7.19 2.56 10.92
N GLY A 338 7.88 3.02 11.97
CA GLY A 338 7.64 4.35 12.55
C GLY A 338 6.21 4.54 13.06
N LYS A 339 5.60 5.70 12.82
CA LYS A 339 4.20 5.97 13.19
C LYS A 339 3.24 5.60 12.07
N GLY A 340 2.09 5.03 12.42
CA GLY A 340 1.07 4.69 11.44
C GLY A 340 -0.29 4.35 12.03
N VAL A 341 -1.31 4.49 11.18
CA VAL A 341 -2.72 4.20 11.42
C VAL A 341 -3.14 3.06 10.50
N GLN A 342 -3.77 2.03 11.05
CA GLN A 342 -4.39 0.95 10.29
C GLN A 342 -5.90 0.93 10.55
N LEU A 343 -6.69 0.87 9.48
CA LEU A 343 -8.13 0.65 9.48
C LEU A 343 -8.43 -0.73 8.90
N LEU A 344 -9.19 -1.54 9.62
CA LEU A 344 -9.61 -2.89 9.24
C LEU A 344 -11.06 -2.87 8.71
N SER A 345 -11.43 -3.88 7.94
CA SER A 345 -12.70 -3.96 7.21
C SER A 345 -13.94 -4.06 8.11
N ASP A 346 -13.74 -4.44 9.36
CA ASP A 346 -14.75 -4.54 10.42
C ASP A 346 -14.87 -3.25 11.28
N GLY A 347 -14.20 -2.17 10.88
CA GLY A 347 -14.16 -0.91 11.62
C GLY A 347 -13.17 -0.88 12.77
N MET A 348 -12.39 -1.95 12.98
CA MET A 348 -11.30 -1.91 13.95
C MET A 348 -10.20 -0.95 13.49
N ARG A 349 -9.57 -0.27 14.43
CA ARG A 349 -8.56 0.75 14.15
C ARG A 349 -7.38 0.62 15.10
N PHE A 350 -6.16 0.62 14.56
CA PHE A 350 -4.94 0.79 15.34
C PHE A 350 -4.26 2.10 14.96
N GLU A 351 -3.68 2.79 15.93
CA GLU A 351 -2.78 3.91 15.67
C GLU A 351 -1.64 3.86 16.69
N GLY A 352 -0.40 3.94 16.22
CA GLY A 352 0.75 3.85 17.10
C GLY A 352 2.06 3.62 16.38
N ASP A 353 3.01 3.09 17.14
CA ASP A 353 4.32 2.70 16.66
C ASP A 353 4.30 1.33 15.94
N TRP A 354 5.05 1.26 14.86
CA TRP A 354 5.19 0.12 13.97
C TRP A 354 6.67 -0.23 13.77
N LYS A 355 6.95 -1.52 13.63
CA LYS A 355 8.27 -2.02 13.27
C LYS A 355 8.13 -3.30 12.46
N ASP A 356 8.65 -3.29 11.24
CA ASP A 356 8.71 -4.44 10.34
C ASP A 356 7.35 -5.16 10.20
N ASP A 357 6.31 -4.38 9.86
CA ASP A 357 4.91 -4.82 9.69
C ASP A 357 4.14 -5.16 10.97
N LYS A 358 4.74 -4.97 12.15
CA LYS A 358 4.12 -5.30 13.44
C LYS A 358 3.92 -4.08 14.33
N LYS A 359 2.83 -4.06 15.10
CA LYS A 359 2.59 -3.08 16.17
C LYS A 359 3.69 -3.24 17.22
N ASN A 360 4.42 -2.17 17.51
CA ASN A 360 5.59 -2.23 18.38
C ASN A 360 5.90 -0.85 18.99
N GLY A 361 5.84 -0.71 20.31
CA GLY A 361 5.96 0.59 20.99
C GLY A 361 4.60 1.05 21.54
N LYS A 362 4.34 2.35 21.59
CA LYS A 362 3.07 2.87 22.11
C LYS A 362 2.00 2.85 21.03
N GLY A 363 0.78 2.50 21.39
CA GLY A 363 -0.33 2.57 20.44
C GLY A 363 -1.69 2.42 21.11
N PHE A 364 -2.71 2.86 20.39
CA PHE A 364 -4.09 2.67 20.76
C PHE A 364 -4.84 1.82 19.74
N TYR A 365 -5.79 1.04 20.24
CA TYR A 365 -6.62 0.15 19.44
C TYR A 365 -8.10 0.38 19.76
N ILE A 366 -8.94 0.39 18.73
CA ILE A 366 -10.39 0.45 18.82
C ILE A 366 -10.94 -0.83 18.21
N TRP A 367 -11.70 -1.59 18.99
CA TRP A 367 -12.40 -2.79 18.52
C TRP A 367 -13.73 -2.42 17.84
N SER A 368 -14.31 -3.35 17.08
CA SER A 368 -15.58 -3.16 16.38
C SER A 368 -16.77 -2.93 17.33
N ASP A 369 -16.68 -3.39 18.58
CA ASP A 369 -17.66 -3.12 19.64
C ASP A 369 -17.47 -1.76 20.33
N GLY A 370 -16.50 -0.96 19.90
CA GLY A 370 -16.19 0.36 20.45
C GLY A 370 -15.30 0.36 21.70
N ARG A 371 -14.90 -0.80 22.22
CA ARG A 371 -13.85 -0.88 23.25
C ARG A 371 -12.57 -0.24 22.72
N ARG A 372 -11.78 0.32 23.63
CA ARG A 372 -10.51 0.98 23.34
C ARG A 372 -9.43 0.45 24.26
N PHE A 373 -8.21 0.38 23.77
CA PHE A 373 -7.04 0.06 24.56
C PHE A 373 -5.92 1.03 24.22
N GLU A 374 -5.27 1.55 25.24
CA GLU A 374 -4.08 2.38 25.12
C GLU A 374 -2.95 1.75 25.93
N GLY A 375 -1.81 1.47 25.29
CA GLY A 375 -0.71 0.81 25.97
C GLY A 375 0.51 0.57 25.10
N GLU A 376 1.44 -0.22 25.64
CA GLU A 376 2.61 -0.70 24.90
C GLU A 376 2.29 -1.98 24.12
N TRP A 377 2.93 -2.13 22.97
CA TRP A 377 2.79 -3.23 22.04
C TRP A 377 4.16 -3.82 21.74
N LYS A 378 4.24 -5.14 21.56
CA LYS A 378 5.44 -5.83 21.12
C LYS A 378 5.05 -6.98 20.22
N ASP A 379 5.45 -6.88 18.95
CA ASP A 379 5.20 -7.90 17.93
C ASP A 379 3.71 -8.30 17.87
N ASP A 380 2.85 -7.29 17.73
CA ASP A 380 1.37 -7.39 17.69
C ASP A 380 0.69 -7.81 19.00
N LYS A 381 1.45 -7.99 20.08
CA LYS A 381 0.91 -8.33 21.42
C LYS A 381 0.84 -7.11 22.31
N GLN A 382 -0.28 -6.97 23.00
CA GLN A 382 -0.48 -5.96 24.05
C GLN A 382 0.39 -6.26 25.27
N ASN A 383 0.92 -5.21 25.89
CA ASN A 383 1.53 -5.30 27.22
C ASN A 383 0.42 -5.33 28.28
N ALA A 384 0.66 -6.05 29.38
CA ALA A 384 -0.28 -6.30 30.47
C ALA A 384 -0.61 -5.08 31.37
N LYS A 385 -0.19 -3.87 31.00
CA LYS A 385 -0.36 -2.64 31.78
C LYS A 385 -1.07 -1.52 31.01
N GLY A 386 -1.80 -1.84 29.95
CA GLY A 386 -2.55 -0.82 29.22
C GLY A 386 -3.89 -0.48 29.89
N ILE A 387 -4.49 0.62 29.42
CA ILE A 387 -5.80 1.10 29.87
C ILE A 387 -6.85 0.66 28.85
N HIS A 388 -7.77 -0.19 29.28
CA HIS A 388 -8.97 -0.53 28.54
C HIS A 388 -10.09 0.47 28.87
N THR A 389 -10.79 0.96 27.86
CA THR A 389 -12.00 1.80 28.00
C THR A 389 -13.15 1.17 27.24
N TRP A 390 -14.30 1.01 27.88
CA TRP A 390 -15.51 0.47 27.25
C TRP A 390 -16.44 1.60 26.78
N PRO A 391 -17.37 1.33 25.84
CA PRO A 391 -18.33 2.34 25.38
C PRO A 391 -19.22 2.92 26.48
N ASP A 392 -19.43 2.17 27.58
CA ASP A 392 -20.16 2.64 28.77
C ASP A 392 -19.36 3.67 29.59
N GLY A 393 -18.10 3.95 29.22
CA GLY A 393 -17.20 4.88 29.90
C GLY A 393 -16.35 4.24 31.00
N ARG A 394 -16.57 2.95 31.31
CA ARG A 394 -15.74 2.21 32.26
C ARG A 394 -14.29 2.17 31.79
N GLN A 395 -13.37 2.26 32.74
CA GLN A 395 -11.94 2.12 32.50
C GLN A 395 -11.34 1.02 33.36
N TYR A 396 -10.34 0.32 32.82
CA TYR A 396 -9.57 -0.69 33.54
C TYR A 396 -8.10 -0.58 33.17
N GLU A 397 -7.25 -0.40 34.16
CA GLU A 397 -5.79 -0.46 34.03
C GLU A 397 -5.30 -1.75 34.71
N GLY A 398 -4.79 -2.70 33.93
CA GLY A 398 -4.33 -3.98 34.46
C GLY A 398 -4.19 -5.06 33.40
N ALA A 399 -3.82 -6.25 33.86
CA ALA A 399 -3.64 -7.40 32.98
C ALA A 399 -4.98 -8.05 32.66
N LEU A 400 -5.16 -8.43 31.39
CA LEU A 400 -6.22 -9.35 30.97
C LEU A 400 -5.62 -10.71 30.66
N LYS A 401 -6.33 -11.77 31.04
CA LYS A 401 -6.04 -13.15 30.68
C LYS A 401 -7.29 -13.73 30.03
N ASP A 402 -7.15 -14.21 28.80
CA ASP A 402 -8.27 -14.75 28.01
C ASP A 402 -9.48 -13.77 27.94
N ASP A 403 -9.18 -12.48 27.73
CA ASP A 403 -10.14 -11.35 27.72
C ASP A 403 -10.84 -11.05 29.06
N LEU A 404 -10.43 -11.69 30.16
CA LEU A 404 -10.95 -11.46 31.51
C LEU A 404 -9.91 -10.75 32.38
N LYS A 405 -10.34 -9.87 33.29
CA LYS A 405 -9.47 -9.24 34.29
C LYS A 405 -8.90 -10.33 35.21
N ASP A 406 -7.57 -10.38 35.30
CA ASP A 406 -6.85 -11.37 36.10
C ASP A 406 -5.55 -10.76 36.64
N GLY A 407 -5.29 -10.96 37.93
CA GLY A 407 -4.16 -10.32 38.63
C GLY A 407 -4.50 -8.93 39.15
N ASN A 408 -3.50 -8.07 39.31
CA ASN A 408 -3.72 -6.74 39.89
C ASN A 408 -4.22 -5.75 38.84
N GLY A 409 -5.23 -4.95 39.18
CA GLY A 409 -5.73 -3.91 38.30
C GLY A 409 -6.63 -2.89 39.00
N ILE A 410 -6.86 -1.78 38.32
CA ILE A 410 -7.66 -0.64 38.76
C ILE A 410 -8.85 -0.51 37.81
N GLU A 411 -10.08 -0.65 38.32
CA GLU A 411 -11.30 -0.31 37.58
C GLU A 411 -11.82 1.04 38.07
N THR A 412 -12.19 1.90 37.12
CA THR A 412 -12.92 3.15 37.39
C THR A 412 -14.21 3.15 36.58
N LEU A 413 -15.35 3.32 37.25
CA LEU A 413 -16.66 3.44 36.64
C LEU A 413 -16.95 4.92 36.30
N PRO A 414 -17.88 5.20 35.36
CA PRO A 414 -18.21 6.57 34.95
C PRO A 414 -18.72 7.49 36.07
N ASP A 415 -19.34 6.91 37.10
CA ASP A 415 -19.84 7.62 38.28
C ASP A 415 -18.74 7.94 39.31
N GLY A 416 -17.49 7.53 39.04
CA GLY A 416 -16.34 7.72 39.92
C GLY A 416 -16.12 6.59 40.91
N GLU A 417 -16.97 5.54 40.95
CA GLU A 417 -16.65 4.34 41.71
C GLU A 417 -15.33 3.74 41.22
N ARG A 418 -14.47 3.38 42.16
CA ARG A 418 -13.13 2.89 41.87
C ARG A 418 -12.82 1.64 42.70
N TYR A 419 -12.27 0.62 42.05
CA TYR A 419 -11.69 -0.54 42.72
C TYR A 419 -10.23 -0.69 42.32
N GLU A 420 -9.35 -0.89 43.30
CA GLU A 420 -7.95 -1.19 43.11
C GLU A 420 -7.59 -2.44 43.90
N GLY A 421 -7.22 -3.51 43.21
CA GLY A 421 -6.92 -4.76 43.89
C GLY A 421 -6.68 -5.92 42.95
N THR A 422 -6.75 -7.11 43.51
CA THR A 422 -6.60 -8.36 42.75
C THR A 422 -7.95 -8.77 42.13
N TRP A 423 -7.85 -9.30 40.91
CA TRP A 423 -8.92 -9.79 40.06
C TRP A 423 -8.67 -11.24 39.70
N LYS A 424 -9.74 -12.00 39.49
CA LYS A 424 -9.70 -13.37 39.02
C LYS A 424 -10.94 -13.65 38.18
N ASN A 425 -10.75 -13.91 36.89
CA ASN A 425 -11.84 -14.17 35.94
C ASN A 425 -12.95 -13.10 36.02
N ASP A 426 -12.59 -11.82 35.87
CA ASP A 426 -13.49 -10.65 35.93
C ASP A 426 -14.10 -10.31 37.31
N LYS A 427 -13.76 -11.05 38.36
CA LYS A 427 -14.26 -10.79 39.72
C LYS A 427 -13.18 -10.26 40.64
N LYS A 428 -13.57 -9.41 41.59
CA LYS A 428 -12.73 -8.99 42.73
C LYS A 428 -12.45 -10.21 43.60
N ASP A 429 -11.18 -10.56 43.77
CA ASP A 429 -10.74 -11.75 44.51
C ASP A 429 -9.35 -11.50 45.10
N GLY A 430 -9.17 -11.77 46.39
CA GLY A 430 -7.92 -11.45 47.11
C GLY A 430 -8.00 -10.12 47.85
N LYS A 431 -6.95 -9.29 47.82
CA LYS A 431 -6.93 -8.00 48.53
C LYS A 431 -7.30 -6.85 47.59
N GLY A 432 -8.06 -5.89 48.10
CA GLY A 432 -8.43 -4.72 47.31
C GLY A 432 -9.11 -3.61 48.10
N VAL A 433 -9.07 -2.42 47.53
CA VAL A 433 -9.69 -1.20 48.03
C VAL A 433 -10.79 -0.77 47.06
N GLN A 434 -12.03 -0.67 47.54
CA GLN A 434 -13.14 -0.08 46.79
C GLN A 434 -13.51 1.27 47.41
N THR A 435 -13.69 2.28 46.57
CA THR A 435 -14.35 3.54 46.92
C THR A 435 -15.60 3.67 46.06
N THR A 436 -16.77 3.71 46.67
CA THR A 436 -18.05 3.88 45.96
C THR A 436 -18.24 5.33 45.52
N ALA A 437 -19.14 5.57 44.56
CA ALA A 437 -19.48 6.92 44.11
C ALA A 437 -19.99 7.85 45.24
N ASN A 438 -20.59 7.28 46.30
CA ASN A 438 -21.05 8.03 47.48
C ASN A 438 -19.94 8.34 48.50
N GLY A 439 -18.72 7.84 48.29
CA GLY A 439 -17.57 8.04 49.17
C GLY A 439 -17.40 6.98 50.26
N ASP A 440 -18.18 5.89 50.26
CA ASP A 440 -17.90 4.76 51.14
C ASP A 440 -16.60 4.08 50.68
N ARG A 441 -15.72 3.72 51.62
CA ARG A 441 -14.45 3.07 51.34
C ARG A 441 -14.37 1.72 52.06
N TYR A 442 -14.06 0.66 51.32
CA TYR A 442 -13.70 -0.65 51.88
C TYR A 442 -12.27 -1.00 51.51
N ASP A 443 -11.48 -1.44 52.49
CA ASP A 443 -10.10 -1.86 52.35
C ASP A 443 -9.96 -3.23 53.03
N GLY A 444 -9.86 -4.30 52.23
CA GLY A 444 -9.92 -5.64 52.79
C GLY A 444 -9.84 -6.78 51.78
N GLU A 445 -10.25 -7.95 52.23
CA GLU A 445 -10.29 -9.18 51.46
C GLU A 445 -11.62 -9.32 50.67
N TRP A 446 -11.51 -9.91 49.49
CA TRP A 446 -12.56 -10.08 48.49
C TRP A 446 -12.60 -11.52 48.03
N LYS A 447 -13.80 -12.01 47.73
CA LYS A 447 -14.02 -13.31 47.12
C LYS A 447 -15.26 -13.27 46.26
N ASP A 448 -15.12 -13.59 44.98
CA ASP A 448 -16.22 -13.59 44.00
C ASP A 448 -17.08 -12.30 44.07
N ASP A 449 -16.42 -11.12 44.01
CA ASP A 449 -17.04 -9.78 44.10
C ASP A 449 -17.62 -9.37 45.46
N LYS A 450 -17.46 -10.21 46.49
CA LYS A 450 -17.99 -9.93 47.83
C LYS A 450 -16.90 -9.66 48.84
N LYS A 451 -17.16 -8.75 49.78
CA LYS A 451 -16.33 -8.55 50.96
C LYS A 451 -16.29 -9.85 51.76
N ASN A 452 -15.09 -10.34 52.05
CA ASN A 452 -14.85 -11.60 52.74
C ASN A 452 -13.59 -11.47 53.60
N GLY A 453 -13.33 -12.36 54.56
CA GLY A 453 -12.09 -12.31 55.35
C GLY A 453 -11.97 -11.03 56.20
N LYS A 454 -10.76 -10.50 56.37
CA LYS A 454 -10.54 -9.27 57.17
C LYS A 454 -10.68 -8.01 56.32
N GLY A 455 -11.29 -6.96 56.88
CA GLY A 455 -11.37 -5.67 56.20
C GLY A 455 -11.88 -4.52 57.06
N VAL A 456 -11.61 -3.31 56.57
CA VAL A 456 -12.04 -2.03 57.15
C VAL A 456 -13.01 -1.36 56.20
N CYS A 457 -14.21 -1.03 56.67
CA CYS A 457 -15.18 -0.22 55.95
C CYS A 457 -15.34 1.12 56.66
N ILE A 458 -15.23 2.22 55.91
CA ILE A 458 -15.53 3.58 56.34
C ILE A 458 -16.69 4.05 55.48
N TRP A 459 -17.82 4.37 56.10
CA TRP A 459 -18.97 4.92 55.38
C TRP A 459 -18.84 6.43 55.26
N SER A 460 -19.46 6.98 54.23
CA SER A 460 -19.54 8.42 53.93
C SER A 460 -20.10 9.25 55.09
N ASP A 461 -20.93 8.66 55.95
CA ASP A 461 -21.44 9.30 57.16
C ASP A 461 -20.47 9.28 58.36
N GLY A 462 -19.26 8.72 58.19
CA GLY A 462 -18.22 8.63 59.20
C GLY A 462 -18.29 7.40 60.10
N ARG A 463 -19.28 6.51 59.93
CA ARG A 463 -19.24 5.20 60.57
C ARG A 463 -17.99 4.43 60.11
N ARG A 464 -17.45 3.59 60.97
CA ARG A 464 -16.33 2.71 60.64
C ARG A 464 -16.53 1.33 61.24
N TYR A 465 -16.18 0.29 60.50
CA TYR A 465 -16.11 -1.08 60.97
C TYR A 465 -14.78 -1.71 60.55
N GLU A 466 -14.16 -2.44 61.47
CA GLU A 466 -12.95 -3.22 61.23
C GLU A 466 -13.14 -4.61 61.83
N GLY A 467 -13.07 -5.65 61.00
CA GLY A 467 -13.36 -7.00 61.48
C GLY A 467 -13.46 -8.05 60.39
N ASP A 468 -14.07 -9.18 60.73
CA ASP A 468 -14.37 -10.25 59.80
C ASP A 468 -15.60 -9.94 58.94
N TRP A 469 -15.51 -10.29 57.65
CA TRP A 469 -16.54 -10.14 56.65
C TRP A 469 -16.86 -11.51 56.05
N LYS A 470 -18.12 -11.72 55.71
CA LYS A 470 -18.56 -12.90 54.98
C LYS A 470 -19.73 -12.53 54.09
N ASP A 471 -19.56 -12.71 52.79
CA ASP A 471 -20.60 -12.47 51.78
C ASP A 471 -21.25 -11.09 51.95
N ASP A 472 -20.41 -10.04 52.00
CA ASP A 472 -20.77 -8.62 52.19
C ASP A 472 -21.30 -8.21 53.56
N LYS A 473 -21.38 -9.15 54.51
CA LYS A 473 -21.91 -8.89 55.86
C LYS A 473 -20.80 -8.94 56.91
N ARG A 474 -20.92 -8.09 57.92
CA ARG A 474 -20.09 -8.17 59.13
C ARG A 474 -20.34 -9.50 59.83
N ASN A 475 -19.26 -10.19 60.15
CA ASN A 475 -19.28 -11.53 60.75
C ASN A 475 -18.13 -11.66 61.77
N GLY A 476 -17.99 -12.81 62.42
CA GLY A 476 -16.86 -13.10 63.31
C GLY A 476 -16.62 -12.04 64.39
N LYS A 477 -15.37 -11.60 64.54
CA LYS A 477 -14.98 -10.55 65.49
C LYS A 477 -14.80 -9.22 64.77
N GLY A 478 -15.25 -8.13 65.38
CA GLY A 478 -15.01 -6.80 64.82
C GLY A 478 -15.33 -5.64 65.76
N VAL A 479 -14.77 -4.49 65.41
CA VAL A 479 -14.92 -3.19 66.08
C VAL A 479 -15.72 -2.27 65.17
N SER A 480 -16.81 -1.71 65.68
CA SER A 480 -17.60 -0.66 65.02
C SER A 480 -17.50 0.63 65.82
N SER A 481 -17.27 1.75 65.15
CA SER A 481 -17.27 3.09 65.75
C SER A 481 -18.20 4.00 64.98
N TRP A 482 -18.91 4.86 65.71
CA TRP A 482 -19.88 5.80 65.15
C TRP A 482 -19.39 7.25 65.31
N PRO A 483 -19.82 8.17 64.42
CA PRO A 483 -19.41 9.58 64.50
C PRO A 483 -19.72 10.27 65.83
N ALA A 484 -20.79 9.82 66.50
CA ALA A 484 -21.20 10.33 67.81
C ALA A 484 -20.24 9.94 68.96
N GLY A 485 -19.30 9.03 68.72
CA GLY A 485 -18.32 8.55 69.71
C GLY A 485 -18.62 7.17 70.27
N ASP A 486 -19.81 6.60 70.00
CA ASP A 486 -20.12 5.22 70.40
C ASP A 486 -19.14 4.23 69.75
N GLN A 487 -18.84 3.16 70.46
CA GLN A 487 -18.01 2.05 69.97
C GLN A 487 -18.56 0.71 70.43
N TYR A 488 -18.37 -0.32 69.60
CA TYR A 488 -18.68 -1.70 69.94
C TYR A 488 -17.54 -2.61 69.46
N GLU A 489 -17.05 -3.47 70.34
CA GLU A 489 -16.09 -4.52 70.03
C GLU A 489 -16.68 -5.87 70.45
N GLY A 490 -16.83 -6.82 69.53
CA GLY A 490 -17.37 -8.12 69.89
C GLY A 490 -17.72 -9.03 68.72
N ASP A 491 -18.61 -10.00 68.98
CA ASP A 491 -19.07 -10.97 67.99
C ASP A 491 -20.17 -10.38 67.08
N TRP A 492 -20.08 -10.74 65.79
CA TRP A 492 -21.01 -10.36 64.73
C TRP A 492 -21.47 -11.58 63.95
N LYS A 493 -22.72 -11.56 63.50
CA LYS A 493 -23.27 -12.55 62.57
C LYS A 493 -24.30 -11.89 61.67
N ASP A 494 -24.05 -11.94 60.36
CA ASP A 494 -24.95 -11.41 59.34
C ASP A 494 -25.40 -9.96 59.65
N ASP A 495 -24.42 -9.09 59.90
CA ASP A 495 -24.59 -7.67 60.28
C ASP A 495 -25.22 -7.39 61.66
N LYS A 496 -25.53 -8.43 62.43
CA LYS A 496 -26.08 -8.29 63.78
C LYS A 496 -25.01 -8.53 64.84
N ILE A 497 -25.04 -7.70 65.87
CA ILE A 497 -24.27 -7.92 67.09
C ILE A 497 -24.82 -9.17 67.80
N THR A 498 -23.94 -10.11 68.15
CA THR A 498 -24.28 -11.36 68.83
C THR A 498 -23.17 -11.77 69.80
N GLY A 499 -23.26 -12.94 70.44
CA GLY A 499 -22.20 -13.48 71.29
C GLY A 499 -21.78 -12.57 72.43
N LYS A 500 -20.47 -12.41 72.64
CA LYS A 500 -19.88 -11.54 73.67
C LYS A 500 -19.35 -10.26 73.03
N GLY A 501 -19.55 -9.13 73.71
CA GLY A 501 -19.00 -7.86 73.26
C GLY A 501 -19.08 -6.73 74.28
N VAL A 502 -18.24 -5.72 74.06
CA VAL A 502 -18.13 -4.50 74.84
C VAL A 502 -18.69 -3.34 74.03
N TYR A 503 -19.68 -2.64 74.58
CA TYR A 503 -20.20 -1.39 74.03
C TYR A 503 -19.72 -0.23 74.90
N ILE A 504 -19.22 0.84 74.28
CA ILE A 504 -18.74 2.06 74.94
C ILE A 504 -19.59 3.22 74.42
N TRP A 505 -20.23 3.95 75.32
CA TRP A 505 -21.01 5.14 75.00
C TRP A 505 -20.10 6.38 74.85
N PRO A 506 -20.55 7.46 74.21
CA PRO A 506 -19.75 8.67 74.01
C PRO A 506 -19.31 9.34 75.31
N ASN A 507 -20.11 9.16 76.37
CA ASN A 507 -19.78 9.67 77.70
C ASN A 507 -18.65 8.86 78.38
N GLY A 508 -18.28 7.68 77.86
CA GLY A 508 -17.27 6.78 78.41
C GLY A 508 -17.82 5.63 79.25
N ASP A 509 -19.13 5.57 79.49
CA ASP A 509 -19.75 4.41 80.13
C ASP A 509 -19.56 3.18 79.23
N ARG A 510 -19.55 1.98 79.82
CA ARG A 510 -19.39 0.74 79.04
C ARG A 510 -20.24 -0.41 79.54
N TYR A 511 -20.63 -1.30 78.63
CA TYR A 511 -21.31 -2.55 78.93
C TYR A 511 -20.55 -3.72 78.29
N ASP A 512 -20.11 -4.65 79.12
CA ASP A 512 -19.44 -5.89 78.73
C ASP A 512 -20.40 -7.06 79.01
N GLY A 513 -20.92 -7.72 77.96
CA GLY A 513 -21.91 -8.76 78.18
C GLY A 513 -22.32 -9.56 76.95
N ASP A 514 -23.37 -10.37 77.15
CA ASP A 514 -24.00 -11.17 76.11
C ASP A 514 -24.91 -10.33 75.20
N TRP A 515 -24.95 -10.70 73.91
CA TRP A 515 -25.73 -10.03 72.88
C TRP A 515 -26.45 -11.03 71.98
N LYS A 516 -27.65 -10.67 71.53
CA LYS A 516 -28.43 -11.44 70.56
C LYS A 516 -29.25 -10.49 69.68
N ASP A 517 -29.09 -10.62 68.36
CA ASP A 517 -29.82 -9.82 67.36
C ASP A 517 -29.76 -8.31 67.65
N THR A 518 -28.56 -7.79 67.96
CA THR A 518 -28.32 -6.37 68.27
C THR A 518 -29.02 -5.88 69.54
N LYS A 519 -29.40 -6.80 70.44
CA LYS A 519 -29.95 -6.47 71.76
C LYS A 519 -29.07 -7.08 72.86
N LYS A 520 -28.94 -6.35 73.98
CA LYS A 520 -28.36 -6.90 75.22
C LYS A 520 -29.19 -8.12 75.62
N ASN A 521 -28.52 -9.23 75.90
CA ASN A 521 -29.14 -10.49 76.30
C ASN A 521 -28.23 -11.14 77.36
N GLY A 522 -28.66 -12.19 78.05
CA GLY A 522 -27.83 -12.91 79.01
C GLY A 522 -27.21 -12.02 80.10
N LYS A 523 -25.98 -12.35 80.53
CA LYS A 523 -25.30 -11.65 81.64
C LYS A 523 -24.35 -10.59 81.10
N GLY A 524 -24.24 -9.47 81.81
CA GLY A 524 -23.28 -8.42 81.50
C GLY A 524 -22.97 -7.50 82.68
N ILE A 525 -21.90 -6.72 82.56
CA ILE A 525 -21.43 -5.75 83.54
C ILE A 525 -21.49 -4.37 82.90
N PHE A 526 -22.33 -3.50 83.45
CA PHE A 526 -22.28 -2.07 83.18
C PHE A 526 -21.21 -1.43 84.07
N THR A 527 -20.33 -0.61 83.51
CA THR A 527 -19.34 0.19 84.24
C THR A 527 -19.52 1.65 83.85
N SER A 528 -19.87 2.51 84.80
CA SER A 528 -19.91 3.96 84.56
C SER A 528 -18.52 4.57 84.65
N THR A 529 -18.37 5.77 84.10
CA THR A 529 -17.12 6.56 84.10
C THR A 529 -16.55 6.85 85.49
N ASP A 530 -17.40 6.91 86.52
CA ASP A 530 -17.00 7.06 87.93
C ASP A 530 -16.49 5.76 88.58
N GLY A 531 -16.48 4.65 87.83
CA GLY A 531 -16.00 3.34 88.28
C GLY A 531 -17.06 2.43 88.91
N CYS A 532 -18.32 2.87 89.03
CA CYS A 532 -19.38 2.01 89.55
C CYS A 532 -19.65 0.83 88.59
N ARG A 533 -19.75 -0.40 89.14
CA ARG A 533 -19.97 -1.63 88.36
C ARG A 533 -21.29 -2.28 88.77
N ILE A 534 -22.18 -2.46 87.80
CA ILE A 534 -23.50 -3.06 88.00
C ILE A 534 -23.59 -4.36 87.20
N LEU A 535 -23.81 -5.48 87.89
CA LEU A 535 -24.15 -6.76 87.26
C LEU A 535 -25.59 -6.69 86.73
N THR A 536 -25.78 -7.05 85.48
CA THR A 536 -27.06 -7.01 84.77
C THR A 536 -27.33 -8.36 84.12
N GLU A 537 -28.60 -8.78 84.10
CA GLU A 537 -29.05 -9.99 83.42
C GLU A 537 -30.31 -9.66 82.61
N PHE A 538 -30.24 -9.85 81.29
CA PHE A 538 -31.31 -9.56 80.34
C PHE A 538 -31.84 -10.87 79.74
N ASN A 539 -33.10 -11.21 79.96
CA ASN A 539 -33.71 -12.41 79.36
C ASN A 539 -34.73 -12.03 78.28
N MET A 540 -34.48 -12.40 77.02
CA MET A 540 -35.47 -12.29 75.93
C MET A 540 -36.53 -13.40 75.97
N SER A 541 -37.11 -13.69 77.16
CA SER A 541 -38.25 -14.59 77.29
C SER A 541 -39.46 -13.84 77.83
N LYS A 542 -40.23 -13.25 76.92
CA LYS A 542 -41.71 -13.13 76.89
C LYS A 542 -42.11 -11.99 75.97
N HIS A 543 -42.44 -12.34 74.73
CA HIS A 543 -43.60 -11.82 73.98
C HIS A 543 -43.69 -12.62 72.67
N ASN A 544 -44.50 -13.69 72.72
CA ASN A 544 -45.23 -14.20 71.55
C ASN A 544 -46.47 -13.34 71.36
#